data_AF-A0A3Q2PSL3-F1
#
_entry.id   AF-A0A3Q2PSL3-F1
#
_cell.length_a   1.000
_cell.length_b   1.000
_cell.length_c   1.000
_cell.angle_alpha   90.00
_cell.angle_beta   90.00
_cell.angle_gamma   90.00
#
_symmetry.space_group_name_H-M   'P 1'
#
loop_
_entity.id
_entity.type
_entity.pdbx_description
1 polymer ?
#
loop_
_entity_poly.entity_id
_entity_poly.type
_entity_poly.pdbx_seq_one_letter_code
_entity_poly.pdbx_strand_id
1 'polypeptide(L)'
;MDGTVLTMHIKPGCVCVCQESFQVSATAVGSVLQLVDRVLASELRNGFAVIRPPGHHAQADQPNGFCMFNNVAIAARYAQKRHAVSRVLIVDWDVHHGQGIQYLFQEDPSVLYFSVHRYEGGSFWPHLPESDCSFVGSGRAEGRNINLPWNKTGMSDADYITAFQQLLLPVAYEFQPQLVLVAAGFDAAAGDPKGQMCVSPQCFHILTHMLMGLAEGWLVLALEGGYELQATAEAVAACVRALLGGACPPLSPPTAPSDSALRSISQTVSALYPHWASLQVLSGPGAEDRVTRAAADHSSPALASINTSAASTTGLVYDEKMMEHDTLYVVDPLPWCPHLDAVKPLPHSGIDVFQPCGDCGSDAENWICLTCYQVCCGRYVNEHMVTHGAVMEHPMVLSFADLSVWCYLCESYIHHQVRGIRPPHTHADVTGWGPYPPHPGGELRLNIPPLLIGYGLIFLHS
;
A
#
# COMPACT_ATOMS: atom_id res chain seq x y z
N MET A 1 -25.05 57.61 -10.72
CA MET A 1 -23.62 57.57 -11.06
C MET A 1 -23.45 56.34 -11.91
N ASP A 2 -23.63 56.50 -13.22
CA ASP A 2 -23.57 55.40 -14.17
C ASP A 2 -22.13 54.89 -14.25
N GLY A 3 -21.93 53.64 -13.79
CA GLY A 3 -20.66 52.95 -13.86
C GLY A 3 -20.38 52.53 -15.30
N THR A 4 -19.74 53.42 -16.06
CA THR A 4 -19.24 53.10 -17.40
C THR A 4 -18.18 52.01 -17.27
N VAL A 5 -18.54 50.75 -17.58
CA VAL A 5 -17.57 49.68 -17.79
C VAL A 5 -16.72 50.09 -19.00
N LEU A 6 -15.52 50.61 -18.74
CA LEU A 6 -14.52 50.81 -19.78
C LEU A 6 -13.99 49.42 -20.17
N THR A 7 -14.65 48.78 -21.13
CA THR A 7 -14.16 47.56 -21.76
C THR A 7 -12.93 47.93 -22.60
N MET A 8 -11.76 48.01 -21.96
CA MET A 8 -10.51 48.05 -22.68
C MET A 8 -10.28 46.65 -23.26
N HIS A 9 -10.60 46.48 -24.54
CA HIS A 9 -10.26 45.26 -25.28
C HIS A 9 -8.74 45.17 -25.42
N ILE A 10 -8.08 44.58 -24.43
CA ILE A 10 -6.71 44.10 -24.58
C ILE A 10 -6.79 42.90 -25.55
N LYS A 11 -6.54 43.13 -26.84
CA LYS A 11 -6.44 42.05 -27.85
C LYS A 11 -5.13 41.25 -27.64
N PRO A 12 -5.08 39.96 -28.02
CA PRO A 12 -6.09 38.91 -27.94
C PRO A 12 -5.78 38.00 -26.74
N GLY A 13 -6.69 37.91 -25.77
CA GLY A 13 -6.47 37.05 -24.62
C GLY A 13 -7.62 37.06 -23.62
N CYS A 14 -8.87 36.99 -24.08
CA CYS A 14 -10.08 36.77 -23.25
C CYS A 14 -10.06 37.44 -21.85
N VAL A 15 -9.61 38.70 -21.71
CA VAL A 15 -9.57 39.41 -20.43
C VAL A 15 -10.45 40.65 -20.53
N CYS A 16 -11.34 40.81 -19.56
CA CYS A 16 -12.12 42.01 -19.34
C CYS A 16 -11.61 42.71 -18.09
N VAL A 17 -11.52 44.04 -18.12
CA VAL A 17 -11.01 44.87 -17.02
C VAL A 17 -12.08 45.87 -16.60
N CYS A 18 -12.22 46.11 -15.31
CA CYS A 18 -12.99 47.19 -14.70
C CYS A 18 -12.11 48.00 -13.75
N GLN A 19 -12.63 49.09 -13.19
CA GLN A 19 -11.88 50.02 -12.34
C GLN A 19 -11.28 49.33 -11.10
N GLU A 20 -11.96 48.33 -10.56
CA GLU A 20 -11.58 47.58 -9.37
C GLU A 20 -10.66 46.39 -9.68
N SER A 21 -10.45 46.02 -10.96
CA SER A 21 -9.74 44.80 -11.33
C SER A 21 -8.36 44.68 -10.70
N PHE A 22 -7.59 45.77 -10.64
CA PHE A 22 -6.26 45.75 -10.02
C PHE A 22 -6.34 45.43 -8.52
N GLN A 23 -7.20 46.13 -7.78
CA GLN A 23 -7.33 45.95 -6.33
C GLN A 23 -7.82 44.54 -6.00
N VAL A 24 -8.80 44.04 -6.75
CA VAL A 24 -9.33 42.69 -6.56
C VAL A 24 -8.29 41.63 -6.92
N SER A 25 -7.51 41.82 -7.99
CA SER A 25 -6.40 40.92 -8.35
C SER A 25 -5.30 40.90 -7.29
N ALA A 26 -4.92 42.06 -6.74
CA ALA A 26 -3.96 42.13 -5.64
C ALA A 26 -4.47 41.43 -4.37
N THR A 27 -5.77 41.55 -4.08
CA THR A 27 -6.42 40.86 -2.95
C THR A 27 -6.46 39.35 -3.16
N ALA A 28 -6.71 38.89 -4.39
CA ALA A 28 -6.67 37.48 -4.77
C ALA A 28 -5.28 36.86 -4.51
N VAL A 29 -4.21 37.49 -5.01
CA VAL A 29 -2.83 37.09 -4.73
C VAL A 29 -2.57 37.08 -3.22
N GLY A 30 -2.87 38.18 -2.53
CA GLY A 30 -2.64 38.32 -1.08
C GLY A 30 -3.34 37.25 -0.25
N SER A 31 -4.53 36.80 -0.67
CA SER A 31 -5.28 35.73 0.00
C SER A 31 -4.53 34.39 -0.05
N VAL A 32 -3.90 34.06 -1.19
CA VAL A 32 -3.08 32.85 -1.32
C VAL A 32 -1.80 32.98 -0.48
N LEU A 33 -1.15 34.15 -0.47
CA LEU A 33 0.05 34.38 0.34
C LEU A 33 -0.22 34.22 1.83
N GLN A 34 -1.36 34.70 2.32
CA GLN A 34 -1.78 34.53 3.71
C GLN A 34 -1.98 33.05 4.09
N LEU A 35 -2.45 32.21 3.18
CA LEU A 35 -2.53 30.76 3.41
C LEU A 35 -1.15 30.12 3.43
N VAL A 36 -0.27 30.50 2.50
CA VAL A 36 1.12 30.02 2.48
C VAL A 36 1.84 30.34 3.78
N ASP A 37 1.72 31.57 4.29
CA ASP A 37 2.30 31.99 5.57
C ASP A 37 1.84 31.07 6.71
N ARG A 38 0.52 30.86 6.84
CA ARG A 38 -0.06 30.06 7.95
C ARG A 38 0.23 28.57 7.83
N VAL A 39 0.26 28.02 6.62
CA VAL A 39 0.57 26.61 6.38
C VAL A 39 2.03 26.33 6.70
N LEU A 40 2.96 27.15 6.18
CA LEU A 40 4.39 26.95 6.42
C LEU A 40 4.81 27.30 7.86
N ALA A 41 4.08 28.20 8.54
CA ALA A 41 4.21 28.42 9.97
C ALA A 41 3.62 27.30 10.84
N SER A 42 3.02 26.27 10.23
CA SER A 42 2.29 25.18 10.92
C SER A 42 1.14 25.67 11.81
N GLU A 43 0.60 26.86 11.56
CA GLU A 43 -0.62 27.38 12.21
C GLU A 43 -1.88 26.71 11.65
N LEU A 44 -1.83 26.34 10.36
CA LEU A 44 -2.83 25.54 9.67
C LEU A 44 -2.13 24.37 9.00
N ARG A 45 -2.83 23.23 8.86
CA ARG A 45 -2.29 22.10 8.09
C ARG A 45 -2.31 22.40 6.59
N ASN A 46 -3.41 22.97 6.12
CA ASN A 46 -3.71 23.23 4.71
C ASN A 46 -4.77 24.34 4.59
N GLY A 47 -5.12 24.76 3.37
CA GLY A 47 -6.17 25.76 3.17
C GLY A 47 -6.66 25.92 1.73
N PHE A 48 -7.77 26.65 1.56
CA PHE A 48 -8.35 26.97 0.26
C PHE A 48 -8.70 28.47 0.18
N ALA A 49 -8.06 29.20 -0.73
CA ALA A 49 -8.42 30.55 -1.12
C ALA A 49 -9.55 30.54 -2.18
N VAL A 50 -10.76 30.91 -1.78
CA VAL A 50 -11.90 31.13 -2.68
C VAL A 50 -11.79 32.54 -3.26
N ILE A 51 -11.10 32.67 -4.38
CA ILE A 51 -10.69 33.96 -4.97
C ILE A 51 -11.24 34.17 -6.38
N ARG A 52 -11.27 35.43 -6.78
CA ARG A 52 -11.35 35.88 -8.18
C ARG A 52 -10.67 37.24 -8.30
N PRO A 53 -10.06 37.59 -9.44
CA PRO A 53 -9.92 36.79 -10.67
C PRO A 53 -8.97 35.57 -10.53
N PRO A 54 -9.06 34.60 -11.46
CA PRO A 54 -8.10 33.50 -11.57
C PRO A 54 -6.70 34.01 -11.94
N GLY A 55 -5.71 33.11 -11.96
CA GLY A 55 -4.30 33.43 -12.16
C GLY A 55 -3.52 32.58 -13.15
N HIS A 56 -3.84 31.29 -13.37
CA HIS A 56 -2.90 30.35 -14.02
C HIS A 56 -2.49 30.70 -15.47
N HIS A 57 -3.27 31.52 -16.19
CA HIS A 57 -2.93 31.99 -17.54
C HIS A 57 -2.09 33.26 -17.57
N ALA A 58 -2.06 34.04 -16.48
CA ALA A 58 -1.34 35.30 -16.45
C ALA A 58 0.17 35.05 -16.61
N GLN A 59 0.79 35.83 -17.50
CA GLN A 59 2.21 35.71 -17.83
C GLN A 59 3.00 36.85 -17.16
N ALA A 60 4.30 36.91 -17.41
CA ALA A 60 5.18 37.90 -16.79
C ALA A 60 4.80 39.36 -17.14
N ASP A 61 4.36 39.60 -18.37
CA ASP A 61 4.12 40.93 -18.93
C ASP A 61 2.73 41.08 -19.59
N GLN A 62 1.89 40.05 -19.55
CA GLN A 62 0.56 40.09 -20.17
C GLN A 62 -0.53 39.36 -19.37
N PRO A 63 -1.73 39.97 -19.23
CA PRO A 63 -2.91 39.25 -18.76
C PRO A 63 -3.41 38.31 -19.86
N ASN A 64 -4.03 37.18 -19.48
CA ASN A 64 -4.59 36.22 -20.42
C ASN A 64 -5.68 35.39 -19.73
N GLY A 65 -6.68 34.91 -20.48
CA GLY A 65 -7.67 33.94 -19.97
C GLY A 65 -8.34 34.37 -18.66
N PHE A 66 -8.90 35.57 -18.59
CA PHE A 66 -9.46 36.17 -17.36
C PHE A 66 -8.46 36.45 -16.21
N CYS A 67 -7.19 36.10 -16.37
CA CYS A 67 -6.15 36.22 -15.35
C CYS A 67 -5.35 37.52 -15.51
N MET A 68 -5.19 38.28 -14.43
CA MET A 68 -4.36 39.49 -14.41
C MET A 68 -2.99 39.27 -13.75
N PHE A 69 -2.96 38.55 -12.63
CA PHE A 69 -1.73 38.15 -11.93
C PHE A 69 -1.76 36.65 -11.67
N ASN A 70 -0.60 36.00 -11.76
CA ASN A 70 -0.51 34.56 -11.58
C ASN A 70 -0.44 34.20 -10.09
N ASN A 71 -1.60 33.98 -9.48
CA ASN A 71 -1.77 33.78 -8.04
C ASN A 71 -0.85 32.68 -7.50
N VAL A 72 -0.88 31.49 -8.10
CA VAL A 72 -0.12 30.32 -7.64
C VAL A 72 1.38 30.43 -7.97
N ALA A 73 1.76 31.03 -9.11
CA ALA A 73 3.18 31.24 -9.41
C ALA A 73 3.82 32.27 -8.47
N ILE A 74 3.10 33.36 -8.15
CA ILE A 74 3.55 34.34 -7.16
C ILE A 74 3.67 33.67 -5.78
N ALA A 75 2.71 32.82 -5.40
CA ALA A 75 2.77 32.07 -4.14
C ALA A 75 3.97 31.12 -4.07
N ALA A 76 4.31 30.42 -5.15
CA ALA A 76 5.51 29.57 -5.20
C ALA A 76 6.79 30.39 -4.98
N ARG A 77 6.96 31.51 -5.70
CA ARG A 77 8.11 32.41 -5.55
C ARG A 77 8.17 33.05 -4.16
N TYR A 78 7.01 33.40 -3.60
CA TYR A 78 6.91 33.94 -2.26
C TYR A 78 7.34 32.91 -1.21
N ALA A 79 6.87 31.66 -1.31
CA ALA A 79 7.29 30.58 -0.43
C ALA A 79 8.82 30.36 -0.46
N GLN A 80 9.41 30.35 -1.66
CA GLN A 80 10.86 30.23 -1.81
C GLN A 80 11.61 31.40 -1.16
N LYS A 81 11.15 32.63 -1.41
CA LYS A 81 11.84 33.85 -0.96
C LYS A 81 11.65 34.14 0.53
N ARG A 82 10.45 33.93 1.06
CA ARG A 82 10.07 34.31 2.43
C ARG A 82 10.27 33.18 3.43
N HIS A 83 10.03 31.94 3.01
CA HIS A 83 10.02 30.75 3.88
C HIS A 83 11.12 29.74 3.54
N ALA A 84 12.04 30.10 2.62
CA ALA A 84 13.17 29.24 2.21
C ALA A 84 12.75 27.85 1.70
N VAL A 85 11.55 27.73 1.16
CA VAL A 85 11.09 26.50 0.49
C VAL A 85 11.95 26.27 -0.74
N SER A 86 12.54 25.07 -0.85
CA SER A 86 13.45 24.71 -1.93
C SER A 86 12.76 24.00 -3.09
N ARG A 87 11.68 23.26 -2.84
CA ARG A 87 10.92 22.51 -3.86
C ARG A 87 9.43 22.73 -3.71
N VAL A 88 8.79 23.30 -4.73
CA VAL A 88 7.34 23.54 -4.78
C VAL A 88 6.74 22.69 -5.89
N LEU A 89 5.67 21.93 -5.59
CA LEU A 89 4.85 21.29 -6.59
C LEU A 89 3.62 22.17 -6.86
N ILE A 90 3.37 22.49 -8.12
CA ILE A 90 2.13 23.11 -8.57
C ILE A 90 1.33 22.07 -9.36
N VAL A 91 0.13 21.76 -8.90
CA VAL A 91 -0.82 20.87 -9.59
C VAL A 91 -1.95 21.72 -10.15
N ASP A 92 -2.10 21.72 -11.46
CA ASP A 92 -3.18 22.39 -12.17
C ASP A 92 -4.14 21.33 -12.72
N TRP A 93 -5.34 21.28 -12.14
CA TRP A 93 -6.41 20.40 -12.61
C TRP A 93 -7.53 21.16 -13.31
N ASP A 94 -7.38 22.48 -13.51
CA ASP A 94 -8.27 23.26 -14.36
C ASP A 94 -8.28 22.65 -15.77
N VAL A 95 -9.43 22.68 -16.43
CA VAL A 95 -9.58 22.04 -17.74
C VAL A 95 -8.75 22.75 -18.82
N HIS A 96 -8.29 23.97 -18.58
CA HIS A 96 -7.40 24.71 -19.47
C HIS A 96 -5.95 24.59 -19.02
N HIS A 97 -5.03 24.58 -19.99
CA HIS A 97 -3.60 24.61 -19.68
C HIS A 97 -3.21 25.97 -19.08
N GLY A 98 -2.67 25.97 -17.87
CA GLY A 98 -2.06 27.14 -17.22
C GLY A 98 -0.70 27.52 -17.81
N GLN A 99 -0.67 27.88 -19.10
CA GLN A 99 0.54 28.24 -19.84
C GLN A 99 1.38 29.34 -19.15
N GLY A 100 0.73 30.25 -18.42
CA GLY A 100 1.41 31.27 -17.64
C GLY A 100 2.33 30.69 -16.58
N ILE A 101 1.89 29.64 -15.88
CA ILE A 101 2.71 28.92 -14.90
C ILE A 101 3.86 28.20 -15.59
N GLN A 102 3.58 27.47 -16.68
CA GLN A 102 4.59 26.77 -17.48
C GLN A 102 5.72 27.72 -17.89
N TYR A 103 5.40 28.87 -18.49
CA TYR A 103 6.42 29.83 -18.93
C TYR A 103 7.26 30.39 -17.77
N LEU A 104 6.65 30.68 -16.62
CA LEU A 104 7.35 31.26 -15.47
C LEU A 104 8.35 30.30 -14.80
N PHE A 105 8.17 28.99 -14.98
CA PHE A 105 9.02 27.95 -14.38
C PHE A 105 9.71 27.05 -15.39
N GLN A 106 9.63 27.38 -16.68
CA GLN A 106 10.17 26.61 -17.81
C GLN A 106 11.63 26.14 -17.62
N GLU A 107 12.46 26.97 -16.99
CA GLU A 107 13.89 26.70 -16.71
C GLU A 107 14.22 26.60 -15.20
N ASP A 108 13.21 26.40 -14.35
CA ASP A 108 13.38 26.33 -12.90
C ASP A 108 13.09 24.95 -12.29
N PRO A 109 14.11 24.16 -11.91
CA PRO A 109 13.94 22.83 -11.36
C PRO A 109 13.51 22.84 -9.89
N SER A 110 13.46 24.01 -9.26
CA SER A 110 12.92 24.17 -7.90
C SER A 110 11.38 24.15 -7.88
N VAL A 111 10.73 24.22 -9.05
CA VAL A 111 9.28 24.13 -9.17
C VAL A 111 8.93 23.03 -10.17
N LEU A 112 8.16 22.05 -9.73
CA LEU A 112 7.55 21.04 -10.60
C LEU A 112 6.14 21.51 -10.94
N TYR A 113 5.84 21.67 -12.22
CA TYR A 113 4.50 22.01 -12.69
C TYR A 113 3.87 20.81 -13.37
N PHE A 114 2.67 20.44 -12.92
CA PHE A 114 1.83 19.43 -13.55
C PHE A 114 0.52 20.07 -13.97
N SER A 115 0.09 19.86 -15.21
CA SER A 115 -1.21 20.28 -15.71
C SER A 115 -1.91 19.16 -16.45
N VAL A 116 -3.17 18.88 -16.09
CA VAL A 116 -4.05 17.98 -16.83
C VAL A 116 -5.19 18.80 -17.43
N HIS A 117 -5.28 18.84 -18.76
CA HIS A 117 -6.14 19.81 -19.45
C HIS A 117 -6.70 19.26 -20.76
N ARG A 118 -7.82 19.82 -21.23
CA ARG A 118 -8.36 19.56 -22.57
C ARG A 118 -7.44 20.15 -23.63
N TYR A 119 -7.17 19.37 -24.68
CA TYR A 119 -6.23 19.76 -25.74
C TYR A 119 -6.78 19.48 -27.13
N GLU A 120 -7.27 18.26 -27.38
CA GLU A 120 -7.80 17.83 -28.69
C GLU A 120 -6.83 18.12 -29.85
N GLY A 121 -5.55 17.81 -29.67
CA GLY A 121 -4.51 18.10 -30.65
C GLY A 121 -4.27 19.58 -30.91
N GLY A 122 -4.52 20.44 -29.91
CA GLY A 122 -4.39 21.89 -30.00
C GLY A 122 -5.65 22.60 -30.51
N SER A 123 -6.75 21.90 -30.77
CA SER A 123 -7.99 22.57 -31.19
C SER A 123 -8.71 23.27 -30.05
N PHE A 124 -8.48 22.88 -28.79
CA PHE A 124 -9.06 23.56 -27.63
C PHE A 124 -8.20 24.75 -27.18
N TRP A 125 -8.85 25.80 -26.67
CA TRP A 125 -8.17 27.00 -26.20
C TRP A 125 -7.22 26.62 -25.03
N PRO A 126 -5.98 27.12 -24.98
CA PRO A 126 -5.42 28.29 -25.69
C PRO A 126 -4.82 28.03 -27.09
N HIS A 127 -4.97 26.83 -27.65
CA HIS A 127 -4.47 26.47 -28.99
C HIS A 127 -2.94 26.48 -29.14
N LEU A 128 -2.24 26.10 -28.07
CA LEU A 128 -0.79 26.18 -27.98
C LEU A 128 -0.16 24.81 -28.22
N PRO A 129 0.74 24.65 -29.21
CA PRO A 129 1.52 23.43 -29.37
C PRO A 129 2.28 23.04 -28.10
N GLU A 130 2.76 24.04 -27.35
CA GLU A 130 3.49 23.85 -26.10
C GLU A 130 2.66 23.32 -24.92
N SER A 131 1.34 23.17 -25.09
CA SER A 131 0.49 22.46 -24.13
C SER A 131 0.56 20.93 -24.31
N ASP A 132 1.21 20.42 -25.35
CA ASP A 132 1.39 18.98 -25.52
C ASP A 132 2.39 18.38 -24.51
N CYS A 133 2.30 17.07 -24.31
CA CYS A 133 3.15 16.28 -23.42
C CYS A 133 4.63 16.24 -23.82
N SER A 134 4.96 16.63 -25.06
CA SER A 134 6.33 16.73 -25.55
C SER A 134 7.12 17.89 -24.95
N PHE A 135 6.45 18.85 -24.29
CA PHE A 135 7.06 20.02 -23.68
C PHE A 135 7.33 19.77 -22.19
N VAL A 136 8.52 19.24 -21.90
CA VAL A 136 8.90 18.76 -20.55
C VAL A 136 9.69 19.77 -19.71
N GLY A 137 9.81 21.02 -20.17
CA GLY A 137 10.69 22.05 -19.59
C GLY A 137 11.96 22.22 -20.41
N SER A 138 12.84 23.14 -20.02
CA SER A 138 14.11 23.36 -20.72
C SER A 138 15.28 23.65 -19.77
N GLY A 139 16.48 23.53 -20.31
CA GLY A 139 17.72 23.75 -19.56
C GLY A 139 17.81 22.84 -18.34
N ARG A 140 18.13 23.43 -17.18
CA ARG A 140 18.25 22.68 -15.92
C ARG A 140 16.93 22.12 -15.38
N ALA A 141 15.80 22.48 -15.96
CA ALA A 141 14.45 22.07 -15.54
C ALA A 141 13.79 21.10 -16.52
N GLU A 142 14.53 20.53 -17.45
CA GLU A 142 14.02 19.45 -18.31
C GLU A 142 13.50 18.28 -17.45
N GLY A 143 12.27 17.86 -17.71
CA GLY A 143 11.50 16.91 -16.90
C GLY A 143 10.65 17.54 -15.78
N ARG A 144 10.70 18.85 -15.56
CA ARG A 144 10.01 19.55 -14.45
C ARG A 144 8.73 20.27 -14.87
N ASN A 145 8.37 20.16 -16.14
CA ASN A 145 7.07 20.55 -16.68
C ASN A 145 6.36 19.29 -17.17
N ILE A 146 5.13 19.05 -16.73
CA ILE A 146 4.36 17.86 -17.07
C ILE A 146 3.00 18.29 -17.59
N ASN A 147 2.82 18.17 -18.89
CA ASN A 147 1.52 18.36 -19.54
C ASN A 147 0.88 17.01 -19.81
N LEU A 148 -0.35 16.82 -19.34
CA LEU A 148 -1.20 15.68 -19.67
C LEU A 148 -2.40 16.16 -20.51
N PRO A 149 -2.28 16.15 -21.84
CA PRO A 149 -3.32 16.64 -22.74
C PRO A 149 -4.41 15.61 -22.97
N TRP A 150 -5.65 15.96 -22.64
CA TRP A 150 -6.83 15.20 -23.01
C TRP A 150 -7.24 15.47 -24.46
N ASN A 151 -7.15 14.43 -25.29
CA ASN A 151 -7.48 14.49 -26.71
C ASN A 151 -8.92 14.07 -27.04
N LYS A 152 -9.76 13.92 -26.01
CA LYS A 152 -11.22 13.75 -26.11
C LYS A 152 -11.91 14.48 -24.95
N THR A 153 -13.15 14.89 -25.17
CA THR A 153 -14.07 15.33 -24.12
C THR A 153 -14.68 14.15 -23.37
N GLY A 154 -15.43 14.44 -22.31
CA GLY A 154 -16.13 13.42 -21.52
C GLY A 154 -15.23 12.58 -20.62
N MET A 155 -14.03 13.06 -20.29
CA MET A 155 -13.16 12.39 -19.31
C MET A 155 -13.85 12.32 -17.95
N SER A 156 -13.74 11.18 -17.30
CA SER A 156 -14.44 10.78 -16.07
C SER A 156 -13.50 10.76 -14.85
N ASP A 157 -14.06 10.46 -13.68
CA ASP A 157 -13.32 10.30 -12.43
C ASP A 157 -12.15 9.32 -12.56
N ALA A 158 -12.37 8.18 -13.21
CA ALA A 158 -11.35 7.15 -13.40
C ALA A 158 -10.19 7.63 -14.27
N ASP A 159 -10.43 8.51 -15.24
CA ASP A 159 -9.37 9.08 -16.09
C ASP A 159 -8.43 9.97 -15.27
N TYR A 160 -9.00 10.86 -14.45
CA TYR A 160 -8.23 11.76 -13.58
C TYR A 160 -7.51 11.01 -12.45
N ILE A 161 -8.19 10.05 -11.82
CA ILE A 161 -7.58 9.23 -10.76
C ILE A 161 -6.43 8.39 -11.30
N THR A 162 -6.59 7.78 -12.48
CA THR A 162 -5.52 7.00 -13.11
C THR A 162 -4.33 7.90 -13.47
N ALA A 163 -4.59 9.10 -14.00
CA ALA A 163 -3.53 10.09 -14.25
C ALA A 163 -2.75 10.43 -12.98
N PHE A 164 -3.44 10.60 -11.85
CA PHE A 164 -2.78 10.86 -10.57
C PHE A 164 -1.94 9.67 -10.13
N GLN A 165 -2.50 8.46 -10.17
CA GLN A 165 -1.85 7.25 -9.68
C GLN A 165 -0.65 6.81 -10.53
N GLN A 166 -0.75 6.89 -11.85
CA GLN A 166 0.24 6.33 -12.78
C GLN A 166 1.30 7.34 -13.22
N LEU A 167 1.04 8.63 -13.07
CA LEU A 167 1.94 9.70 -13.53
C LEU A 167 2.28 10.69 -12.43
N LEU A 168 1.31 11.45 -11.91
CA LEU A 168 1.61 12.57 -10.99
C LEU A 168 2.20 12.10 -9.66
N LEU A 169 1.57 11.15 -8.97
CA LEU A 169 1.99 10.74 -7.63
C LEU A 169 3.39 10.10 -7.62
N PRO A 170 3.74 9.14 -8.50
CA PRO A 170 5.10 8.59 -8.55
C PRO A 170 6.17 9.70 -8.67
N VAL A 171 5.94 10.63 -9.59
CA VAL A 171 6.83 11.77 -9.82
C VAL A 171 6.87 12.72 -8.62
N ALA A 172 5.72 13.02 -8.01
CA ALA A 172 5.64 13.91 -6.86
C ALA A 172 6.35 13.33 -5.62
N TYR A 173 6.25 12.02 -5.39
CA TYR A 173 6.98 11.35 -4.30
C TYR A 173 8.49 11.33 -4.55
N GLU A 174 8.94 11.15 -5.80
CA GLU A 174 10.36 11.27 -6.17
C GLU A 174 10.85 12.73 -6.04
N PHE A 175 10.02 13.71 -6.41
CA PHE A 175 10.37 15.13 -6.30
C PHE A 175 10.47 15.62 -4.86
N GLN A 176 9.73 15.00 -3.93
CA GLN A 176 9.66 15.37 -2.52
C GLN A 176 9.40 16.88 -2.32
N PRO A 177 8.27 17.43 -2.79
CA PRO A 177 7.95 18.84 -2.58
C PRO A 177 7.83 19.16 -1.09
N GLN A 178 8.19 20.39 -0.74
CA GLN A 178 8.02 20.96 0.59
C GLN A 178 6.76 21.84 0.68
N LEU A 179 6.11 22.14 -0.43
CA LEU A 179 4.81 22.80 -0.48
C LEU A 179 4.09 22.33 -1.74
N VAL A 180 2.80 22.04 -1.62
CA VAL A 180 1.93 21.77 -2.77
C VAL A 180 0.95 22.93 -2.93
N LEU A 181 0.95 23.52 -4.12
CA LEU A 181 -0.02 24.53 -4.55
C LEU A 181 -0.93 23.90 -5.60
N VAL A 182 -2.23 24.17 -5.53
CA VAL A 182 -3.19 23.68 -6.51
C VAL A 182 -3.87 24.85 -7.20
N ALA A 183 -3.71 24.93 -8.51
CA ALA A 183 -4.55 25.73 -9.40
C ALA A 183 -5.89 24.98 -9.54
N ALA A 184 -6.83 25.33 -8.66
CA ALA A 184 -8.04 24.56 -8.44
C ALA A 184 -9.20 25.10 -9.28
N GLY A 185 -9.17 24.81 -10.58
CA GLY A 185 -10.30 25.02 -11.49
C GLY A 185 -11.32 23.88 -11.43
N PHE A 186 -12.60 24.19 -11.59
CA PHE A 186 -13.67 23.16 -11.53
C PHE A 186 -14.48 23.05 -12.82
N ASP A 187 -13.93 23.56 -13.92
CA ASP A 187 -14.52 23.46 -15.25
C ASP A 187 -14.31 22.09 -15.92
N ALA A 188 -13.54 21.19 -15.31
CA ALA A 188 -13.58 19.76 -15.62
C ALA A 188 -14.83 19.05 -15.03
N ALA A 189 -15.58 19.71 -14.14
CA ALA A 189 -16.77 19.12 -13.56
C ALA A 189 -17.88 18.89 -14.60
N ALA A 190 -18.66 17.83 -14.42
CA ALA A 190 -19.78 17.50 -15.27
C ALA A 190 -20.78 18.67 -15.36
N GLY A 191 -21.16 19.04 -16.59
CA GLY A 191 -22.08 20.13 -16.87
C GLY A 191 -21.41 21.47 -17.16
N ASP A 192 -20.10 21.62 -16.93
CA ASP A 192 -19.41 22.86 -17.27
C ASP A 192 -19.47 23.16 -18.79
N PRO A 193 -19.89 24.38 -19.17
CA PRO A 193 -20.12 24.73 -20.58
C PRO A 193 -18.84 24.82 -21.42
N LYS A 194 -17.66 24.96 -20.79
CA LYS A 194 -16.37 25.08 -21.47
C LYS A 194 -15.61 23.77 -21.49
N GLY A 195 -15.48 23.12 -20.33
CA GLY A 195 -14.63 21.93 -20.22
C GLY A 195 -15.19 20.70 -20.93
N GLN A 196 -16.52 20.51 -20.88
CA GLN A 196 -17.21 19.36 -21.50
C GLN A 196 -16.65 18.00 -21.05
N MET A 197 -16.16 17.94 -19.82
CA MET A 197 -15.75 16.71 -19.15
C MET A 197 -16.92 16.13 -18.33
N CYS A 198 -16.70 14.97 -17.74
CA CYS A 198 -17.69 14.24 -16.95
C CYS A 198 -17.15 13.90 -15.55
N VAL A 199 -16.28 14.75 -15.00
CA VAL A 199 -15.74 14.56 -13.64
C VAL A 199 -16.82 14.92 -12.63
N SER A 200 -17.09 14.02 -11.68
CA SER A 200 -17.99 14.30 -10.57
C SER A 200 -17.34 15.29 -9.60
N PRO A 201 -18.12 16.18 -8.96
CA PRO A 201 -17.62 17.02 -7.87
C PRO A 201 -16.91 16.23 -6.76
N GLN A 202 -17.33 14.99 -6.51
CA GLN A 202 -16.74 14.10 -5.50
C GLN A 202 -15.33 13.63 -5.86
N CYS A 203 -14.98 13.56 -7.14
CA CYS A 203 -13.62 13.23 -7.58
C CYS A 203 -12.58 14.22 -7.02
N PHE A 204 -12.90 15.51 -6.95
CA PHE A 204 -11.99 16.53 -6.41
C PHE A 204 -11.68 16.33 -4.92
N HIS A 205 -12.57 15.67 -4.14
CA HIS A 205 -12.22 15.20 -2.78
C HIS A 205 -11.07 14.20 -2.83
N ILE A 206 -11.14 13.24 -3.75
CA ILE A 206 -10.17 12.16 -3.90
C ILE A 206 -8.84 12.71 -4.41
N LEU A 207 -8.86 13.60 -5.41
CA LEU A 207 -7.65 14.27 -5.91
C LEU A 207 -6.99 15.09 -4.80
N THR A 208 -7.77 15.86 -4.03
CA THR A 208 -7.26 16.59 -2.85
C THR A 208 -6.63 15.65 -1.84
N HIS A 209 -7.33 14.56 -1.49
CA HIS A 209 -6.85 13.57 -0.53
C HIS A 209 -5.54 12.91 -0.96
N MET A 210 -5.38 12.59 -2.26
CA MET A 210 -4.13 12.05 -2.81
C MET A 210 -2.95 13.00 -2.63
N LEU A 211 -3.17 14.31 -2.79
CA LEU A 211 -2.13 15.33 -2.62
C LEU A 211 -1.79 15.60 -1.15
N MET A 212 -2.70 15.34 -0.21
CA MET A 212 -2.45 15.52 1.22
C MET A 212 -1.38 14.58 1.79
N GLY A 213 -1.01 13.52 1.07
CA GLY A 213 0.12 12.65 1.44
C GLY A 213 1.50 13.25 1.14
N LEU A 214 1.56 14.36 0.39
CA LEU A 214 2.79 15.04 0.01
C LEU A 214 3.07 16.22 0.95
N ALA A 215 4.33 16.65 1.02
CA ALA A 215 4.76 17.85 1.77
C ALA A 215 4.20 17.92 3.21
N GLU A 216 4.11 16.78 3.91
CA GLU A 216 3.54 16.70 5.28
C GLU A 216 2.08 17.19 5.40
N GLY A 217 1.36 17.25 4.27
CA GLY A 217 0.02 17.81 4.17
C GLY A 217 -0.02 19.34 3.99
N TRP A 218 1.12 20.01 3.83
CA TRP A 218 1.21 21.45 3.52
C TRP A 218 0.72 21.71 2.09
N LEU A 219 -0.59 21.95 2.01
CA LEU A 219 -1.35 22.04 0.77
C LEU A 219 -2.19 23.33 0.75
N VAL A 220 -2.07 24.11 -0.32
CA VAL A 220 -2.88 25.32 -0.54
C VAL A 220 -3.59 25.24 -1.89
N LEU A 221 -4.92 25.29 -1.86
CA LEU A 221 -5.76 25.38 -3.06
C LEU A 221 -6.09 26.85 -3.33
N ALA A 222 -6.05 27.26 -4.59
CA ALA A 222 -6.50 28.57 -5.04
C ALA A 222 -7.51 28.40 -6.17
N LEU A 223 -8.69 29.02 -6.05
CA LEU A 223 -9.75 28.89 -7.05
C LEU A 223 -9.32 29.51 -8.39
N GLU A 224 -9.47 28.75 -9.47
CA GLU A 224 -9.21 29.18 -10.85
C GLU A 224 -10.54 29.25 -11.66
N GLY A 225 -10.73 28.40 -12.68
CA GLY A 225 -11.95 28.27 -13.47
C GLY A 225 -13.09 27.49 -12.79
N GLY A 226 -14.15 27.25 -13.55
CA GLY A 226 -15.42 26.68 -13.07
C GLY A 226 -16.59 27.62 -13.35
N TYR A 227 -17.41 27.27 -14.34
CA TYR A 227 -18.41 28.16 -14.93
C TYR A 227 -19.84 27.60 -14.85
N GLU A 228 -19.98 26.30 -14.56
CA GLU A 228 -21.23 25.76 -14.02
C GLU A 228 -21.26 25.99 -12.50
N LEU A 229 -22.15 26.89 -12.06
CA LEU A 229 -22.14 27.42 -10.69
C LEU A 229 -22.34 26.34 -9.63
N GLN A 230 -23.31 25.44 -9.87
CA GLN A 230 -23.64 24.40 -8.90
C GLN A 230 -22.51 23.37 -8.81
N ALA A 231 -21.99 22.90 -9.95
CA ALA A 231 -20.89 21.94 -10.00
C ALA A 231 -19.62 22.51 -9.34
N THR A 232 -19.31 23.78 -9.60
CA THR A 232 -18.18 24.49 -8.99
C THR A 232 -18.32 24.54 -7.46
N ALA A 233 -19.49 24.95 -6.95
CA ALA A 233 -19.73 25.03 -5.52
C ALA A 233 -19.65 23.65 -4.83
N GLU A 234 -20.20 22.60 -5.46
CA GLU A 234 -20.13 21.23 -4.96
C GLU A 234 -18.70 20.69 -4.91
N ALA A 235 -17.90 20.99 -5.94
CA ALA A 235 -16.51 20.56 -6.03
C ALA A 235 -15.63 21.30 -5.01
N VAL A 236 -15.82 22.61 -4.82
CA VAL A 236 -15.18 23.38 -3.74
C VAL A 236 -15.53 22.76 -2.37
N ALA A 237 -16.81 22.45 -2.13
CA ALA A 237 -17.23 21.82 -0.89
C ALA A 237 -16.62 20.41 -0.70
N ALA A 238 -16.42 19.65 -1.78
CA ALA A 238 -15.74 18.36 -1.76
C ALA A 238 -14.25 18.50 -1.39
N CYS A 239 -13.53 19.45 -1.98
CA CYS A 239 -12.16 19.76 -1.58
C CYS A 239 -12.07 20.16 -0.10
N VAL A 240 -12.94 21.05 0.37
CA VAL A 240 -12.94 21.49 1.78
C VAL A 240 -13.22 20.31 2.72
N ARG A 241 -14.12 19.39 2.36
CA ARG A 241 -14.34 18.15 3.14
C ARG A 241 -13.07 17.30 3.23
N ALA A 242 -12.31 17.15 2.15
CA ALA A 242 -11.03 16.44 2.17
C ALA A 242 -10.00 17.15 3.08
N LEU A 243 -9.85 18.48 2.94
CA LEU A 243 -8.92 19.28 3.74
C LEU A 243 -9.20 19.19 5.25
N LEU A 244 -10.49 19.09 5.63
CA LEU A 244 -10.95 18.88 7.00
C LEU A 244 -10.78 17.43 7.51
N GLY A 245 -10.25 16.52 6.71
CA GLY A 245 -10.02 15.11 7.08
C GLY A 245 -11.24 14.21 6.93
N GLY A 246 -12.24 14.61 6.13
CA GLY A 246 -13.41 13.79 5.82
C GLY A 246 -13.04 12.51 5.05
N ALA A 247 -13.77 11.43 5.33
CA ALA A 247 -13.60 10.16 4.62
C ALA A 247 -13.85 10.32 3.12
N CYS A 248 -13.05 9.66 2.28
CA CYS A 248 -13.23 9.68 0.84
C CYS A 248 -14.62 9.14 0.45
N PRO A 249 -15.35 9.83 -0.43
CA PRO A 249 -16.61 9.31 -0.96
C PRO A 249 -16.36 8.06 -1.81
N PRO A 250 -17.35 7.15 -1.92
CA PRO A 250 -17.25 6.04 -2.85
C PRO A 250 -17.22 6.55 -4.30
N LEU A 251 -16.46 5.85 -5.15
CA LEU A 251 -16.42 6.13 -6.58
C LEU A 251 -17.68 5.61 -7.27
N SER A 252 -18.24 6.44 -8.16
CA SER A 252 -19.28 5.99 -9.07
C SER A 252 -18.64 5.42 -10.34
N PRO A 253 -19.24 4.40 -10.98
CA PRO A 253 -18.79 3.95 -12.30
C PRO A 253 -18.81 5.10 -13.34
N PRO A 254 -17.92 5.08 -14.34
CA PRO A 254 -16.90 4.07 -14.60
C PRO A 254 -15.71 4.16 -13.64
N THR A 255 -15.17 3.01 -13.22
CA THR A 255 -13.99 2.92 -12.34
C THR A 255 -12.70 2.60 -13.09
N ALA A 256 -12.78 2.41 -14.41
CA ALA A 256 -11.62 2.18 -15.29
C ALA A 256 -11.44 3.38 -16.24
N PRO A 257 -10.19 3.79 -16.53
CA PRO A 257 -9.92 4.87 -17.45
C PRO A 257 -10.32 4.50 -18.88
N SER A 258 -10.67 5.50 -19.66
CA SER A 258 -10.92 5.39 -21.09
C SER A 258 -9.63 5.09 -21.87
N ASP A 259 -9.78 4.46 -23.03
CA ASP A 259 -8.65 4.24 -23.95
C ASP A 259 -7.96 5.55 -24.37
N SER A 260 -8.70 6.67 -24.41
CA SER A 260 -8.12 7.96 -24.75
C SER A 260 -7.25 8.52 -23.64
N ALA A 261 -7.68 8.38 -22.39
CA ALA A 261 -6.87 8.79 -21.25
C ALA A 261 -5.62 7.92 -21.12
N LEU A 262 -5.75 6.59 -21.27
CA LEU A 262 -4.61 5.67 -21.24
C LEU A 262 -3.56 6.02 -22.29
N ARG A 263 -3.96 6.41 -23.52
CA ARG A 263 -3.03 6.88 -24.55
C ARG A 263 -2.31 8.16 -24.12
N SER A 264 -3.03 9.18 -23.67
CA SER A 264 -2.41 10.44 -23.21
C SER A 264 -1.47 10.21 -22.03
N ILE A 265 -1.85 9.38 -21.06
CA ILE A 265 -1.01 9.02 -19.90
C ILE A 265 0.25 8.29 -20.38
N SER A 266 0.11 7.28 -21.25
CA SER A 266 1.24 6.52 -21.77
C SER A 266 2.22 7.39 -22.56
N GLN A 267 1.72 8.29 -23.41
CA GLN A 267 2.56 9.23 -24.17
C GLN A 267 3.31 10.19 -23.24
N THR A 268 2.63 10.71 -22.22
CA THR A 268 3.23 11.61 -21.24
C THR A 268 4.28 10.90 -20.38
N VAL A 269 4.00 9.68 -19.92
CA VAL A 269 4.98 8.83 -19.23
C VAL A 269 6.19 8.57 -20.13
N SER A 270 5.98 8.30 -21.42
CA SER A 270 7.07 8.06 -22.37
C SER A 270 7.95 9.30 -22.56
N ALA A 271 7.36 10.49 -22.66
CA ALA A 271 8.09 11.75 -22.77
C ALA A 271 8.92 12.06 -21.50
N LEU A 272 8.42 11.67 -20.33
CA LEU A 272 9.07 11.94 -19.04
C LEU A 272 9.97 10.82 -18.54
N TYR A 273 9.93 9.65 -19.19
CA TYR A 273 10.67 8.45 -18.82
C TYR A 273 12.18 8.69 -18.57
N PRO A 274 12.90 9.49 -19.39
CA PRO A 274 14.32 9.74 -19.15
C PRO A 274 14.62 10.53 -17.87
N HIS A 275 13.63 11.24 -17.33
CA HIS A 275 13.81 12.25 -16.29
C HIS A 275 13.42 11.78 -14.89
N TRP A 276 12.67 10.68 -14.76
CA TRP A 276 12.10 10.23 -13.49
C TRP A 276 12.29 8.73 -13.30
N ALA A 277 13.04 8.34 -12.26
CA ALA A 277 13.28 6.94 -11.93
C ALA A 277 11.98 6.20 -11.58
N SER A 278 11.03 6.89 -10.96
CA SER A 278 9.71 6.36 -10.61
C SER A 278 8.90 5.90 -11.82
N LEU A 279 9.14 6.47 -13.00
CA LEU A 279 8.47 6.09 -14.25
C LEU A 279 9.20 4.96 -14.99
N GLN A 280 10.48 4.71 -14.66
CA GLN A 280 11.29 3.67 -15.30
C GLN A 280 10.94 2.25 -14.86
N VAL A 281 10.27 2.11 -13.70
CA VAL A 281 9.79 0.82 -13.18
C VAL A 281 8.68 0.22 -14.05
N LEU A 282 8.00 1.04 -14.86
CA LEU A 282 6.87 0.62 -15.69
C LEU A 282 7.29 -0.17 -16.96
N SER A 283 8.60 -0.36 -17.21
CA SER A 283 9.11 -1.09 -18.38
C SER A 283 9.67 -2.47 -18.02
N GLY A 284 8.79 -3.46 -17.89
CA GLY A 284 9.17 -4.88 -18.00
C GLY A 284 9.31 -5.29 -19.48
N PRO A 285 10.22 -6.22 -19.84
CA PRO A 285 10.38 -6.69 -21.22
C PRO A 285 9.15 -7.52 -21.63
N GLY A 286 8.27 -6.93 -22.42
CA GLY A 286 7.02 -7.56 -22.90
C GLY A 286 5.89 -6.59 -23.30
N ALA A 287 6.10 -5.27 -23.21
CA ALA A 287 5.09 -4.26 -23.52
C ALA A 287 5.02 -3.85 -25.01
N GLU A 288 5.44 -4.71 -25.93
CA GLU A 288 5.00 -4.60 -27.33
C GLU A 288 3.68 -5.38 -27.48
N ASP A 289 2.60 -4.64 -27.76
CA ASP A 289 1.27 -5.14 -28.20
C ASP A 289 0.33 -5.84 -27.21
N ARG A 290 0.53 -5.73 -25.90
CA ARG A 290 -0.53 -6.12 -24.93
C ARG A 290 -0.84 -5.01 -23.95
N VAL A 291 -1.77 -4.14 -24.33
CA VAL A 291 -2.66 -3.47 -23.38
C VAL A 291 -3.29 -4.58 -22.55
N THR A 292 -2.85 -4.76 -21.30
CA THR A 292 -3.48 -5.70 -20.37
C THR A 292 -4.89 -5.21 -20.07
N ARG A 293 -5.83 -5.60 -20.95
CA ARG A 293 -7.25 -5.57 -20.67
C ARG A 293 -7.55 -6.66 -19.65
N ALA A 294 -7.68 -6.25 -18.41
CA ALA A 294 -8.67 -6.85 -17.51
C ALA A 294 -9.80 -5.84 -17.35
N ALA A 295 -10.49 -5.51 -18.46
CA ALA A 295 -11.84 -4.99 -18.36
C ALA A 295 -12.71 -6.17 -17.92
N ALA A 296 -12.76 -6.42 -16.62
CA ALA A 296 -13.86 -7.16 -16.06
C ALA A 296 -15.10 -6.30 -16.32
N ASP A 297 -15.88 -6.71 -17.31
CA ASP A 297 -17.23 -6.22 -17.63
C ASP A 297 -18.20 -6.69 -16.52
N HIS A 298 -17.80 -6.49 -15.27
CA HIS A 298 -18.61 -6.69 -14.11
C HIS A 298 -19.18 -5.33 -13.76
N SER A 299 -20.47 -5.18 -14.03
CA SER A 299 -21.33 -4.22 -13.38
C SER A 299 -21.12 -4.34 -11.86
N SER A 300 -20.15 -3.58 -11.35
CA SER A 300 -19.95 -3.45 -9.92
C SER A 300 -21.23 -2.85 -9.38
N PRO A 301 -21.94 -3.51 -8.45
CA PRO A 301 -23.15 -2.96 -7.89
C PRO A 301 -22.81 -1.58 -7.33
N ALA A 302 -23.57 -0.55 -7.73
CA ALA A 302 -23.41 0.78 -7.19
C ALA A 302 -23.44 0.67 -5.66
N LEU A 303 -22.34 1.06 -5.02
CA LEU A 303 -22.30 1.10 -3.57
C LEU A 303 -23.40 2.08 -3.14
N ALA A 304 -24.37 1.60 -2.35
CA ALA A 304 -25.43 2.47 -1.83
C ALA A 304 -24.80 3.71 -1.19
N SER A 305 -25.40 4.88 -1.39
CA SER A 305 -24.90 6.15 -0.87
C SER A 305 -24.74 6.07 0.65
N ILE A 306 -23.53 5.80 1.12
CA ILE A 306 -23.19 5.88 2.54
C ILE A 306 -23.23 7.35 2.90
N ASN A 307 -23.96 7.70 3.95
CA ASN A 307 -24.06 9.07 4.44
C ASN A 307 -22.68 9.49 4.98
N THR A 308 -21.87 10.17 4.16
CA THR A 308 -20.46 10.51 4.45
C THR A 308 -20.30 11.68 5.44
N SER A 309 -21.36 12.12 6.11
CA SER A 309 -21.30 13.20 7.11
C SER A 309 -20.86 12.73 8.50
N ALA A 310 -20.63 11.43 8.70
CA ALA A 310 -20.17 10.90 9.99
C ALA A 310 -18.68 11.23 10.20
N ALA A 311 -18.35 11.77 11.38
CA ALA A 311 -16.97 11.92 11.83
C ALA A 311 -16.21 10.59 11.71
N SER A 312 -15.02 10.62 11.11
CA SER A 312 -14.21 9.41 10.97
C SER A 312 -13.81 8.89 12.35
N THR A 313 -14.16 7.65 12.65
CA THR A 313 -13.75 6.96 13.89
C THR A 313 -12.80 5.83 13.51
N THR A 314 -11.58 5.86 14.04
CA THR A 314 -10.61 4.78 13.83
C THR A 314 -10.80 3.75 14.93
N GLY A 315 -11.37 2.59 14.60
CA GLY A 315 -11.51 1.47 15.54
C GLY A 315 -10.18 0.73 15.70
N LEU A 316 -9.79 0.44 16.95
CA LEU A 316 -8.64 -0.40 17.27
C LEU A 316 -9.13 -1.60 18.08
N VAL A 317 -8.79 -2.81 17.64
CA VAL A 317 -9.13 -4.07 18.31
C VAL A 317 -7.84 -4.78 18.70
N TYR A 318 -7.74 -5.17 19.96
CA TYR A 318 -6.60 -5.88 20.54
C TYR A 318 -7.12 -6.94 21.53
N ASP A 319 -6.54 -8.15 21.49
CA ASP A 319 -6.86 -9.25 22.41
C ASP A 319 -5.55 -9.95 22.83
N GLU A 320 -5.27 -9.97 24.14
CA GLU A 320 -4.05 -10.57 24.71
C GLU A 320 -3.96 -12.08 24.43
N LYS A 321 -5.09 -12.76 24.19
CA LYS A 321 -5.11 -14.19 23.80
C LYS A 321 -4.39 -14.47 22.48
N MET A 322 -4.19 -13.45 21.64
CA MET A 322 -3.39 -13.60 20.42
C MET A 322 -1.91 -13.90 20.70
N MET A 323 -1.46 -13.80 21.96
CA MET A 323 -0.10 -14.16 22.39
C MET A 323 0.05 -15.63 22.85
N GLU A 324 -1.03 -16.41 22.94
CA GLU A 324 -1.04 -17.78 23.47
C GLU A 324 -0.56 -18.86 22.46
N HIS A 325 0.31 -18.53 21.50
CA HIS A 325 0.82 -19.51 20.52
C HIS A 325 2.10 -20.22 21.02
N ASP A 326 2.06 -21.54 21.16
CA ASP A 326 3.22 -22.34 21.59
C ASP A 326 4.11 -22.81 20.42
N THR A 327 5.41 -22.99 20.69
CA THR A 327 6.38 -23.52 19.71
C THR A 327 6.63 -25.01 20.00
N LEU A 328 6.39 -25.91 19.04
CA LEU A 328 6.58 -27.36 19.19
C LEU A 328 7.85 -27.85 18.47
N TYR A 329 8.54 -28.87 19.01
CA TYR A 329 9.74 -29.51 18.44
C TYR A 329 9.55 -31.02 18.22
N VAL A 330 10.29 -31.63 17.27
CA VAL A 330 10.27 -33.08 16.95
C VAL A 330 11.70 -33.65 17.03
N VAL A 331 11.85 -34.86 17.59
CA VAL A 331 13.10 -35.64 17.63
C VAL A 331 13.01 -36.79 16.62
N ASP A 332 13.97 -36.90 15.70
CA ASP A 332 14.02 -37.95 14.66
C ASP A 332 15.20 -38.94 14.92
N PRO A 333 14.95 -40.22 15.26
CA PRO A 333 16.00 -41.21 15.52
C PRO A 333 16.86 -41.53 14.29
N LEU A 334 18.15 -41.77 14.49
CA LEU A 334 19.05 -42.20 13.41
C LEU A 334 18.68 -43.61 12.90
N PRO A 335 18.59 -43.82 11.59
CA PRO A 335 18.22 -45.12 11.02
C PRO A 335 19.32 -46.19 11.17
N TRP A 336 20.55 -45.78 11.47
CA TRP A 336 21.70 -46.67 11.63
C TRP A 336 22.78 -46.04 12.52
N CYS A 337 23.54 -46.89 13.23
CA CYS A 337 24.64 -46.49 14.10
C CYS A 337 25.84 -47.46 13.93
N PRO A 338 27.09 -46.97 13.83
CA PRO A 338 28.27 -47.84 13.73
C PRO A 338 28.50 -48.70 14.98
N HIS A 339 27.89 -48.34 16.12
CA HIS A 339 28.04 -49.06 17.37
C HIS A 339 27.07 -50.23 17.53
N LEU A 340 26.23 -50.52 16.52
CA LEU A 340 25.34 -51.68 16.52
C LEU A 340 26.08 -53.00 16.70
N ASP A 341 27.33 -53.10 16.24
CA ASP A 341 28.17 -54.29 16.40
C ASP A 341 28.52 -54.59 17.88
N ALA A 342 28.37 -53.60 18.78
CA ALA A 342 28.56 -53.80 20.22
C ALA A 342 27.37 -54.47 20.91
N VAL A 343 26.22 -54.59 20.24
CA VAL A 343 25.03 -55.28 20.75
C VAL A 343 25.25 -56.79 20.70
N LYS A 344 25.02 -57.47 21.82
CA LYS A 344 25.14 -58.93 21.89
C LYS A 344 23.80 -59.62 21.61
N PRO A 345 23.81 -60.92 21.26
CA PRO A 345 22.58 -61.72 21.18
C PRO A 345 21.93 -61.87 22.56
N LEU A 346 20.59 -61.88 22.59
CA LEU A 346 19.80 -61.99 23.82
C LEU A 346 20.24 -63.20 24.67
N PRO A 347 20.30 -63.07 26.00
CA PRO A 347 20.61 -64.19 26.88
C PRO A 347 19.50 -65.24 26.81
N HIS A 348 19.87 -66.54 26.86
CA HIS A 348 18.91 -67.65 26.77
C HIS A 348 17.85 -67.64 27.88
N SER A 349 18.11 -66.97 29.01
CA SER A 349 17.18 -66.76 30.11
C SER A 349 16.11 -65.69 29.85
N GLY A 350 16.23 -64.91 28.76
CA GLY A 350 15.41 -63.73 28.51
C GLY A 350 15.86 -62.50 29.32
N ILE A 351 15.19 -61.36 29.07
CA ILE A 351 15.37 -60.10 29.80
C ILE A 351 14.12 -59.86 30.64
N ASP A 352 14.31 -59.61 31.93
CA ASP A 352 13.24 -59.14 32.82
C ASP A 352 13.21 -57.61 32.82
N VAL A 353 12.17 -57.02 32.24
CA VAL A 353 12.02 -55.55 32.13
C VAL A 353 11.59 -54.89 33.45
N PHE A 354 11.27 -55.68 34.47
CA PHE A 354 10.95 -55.17 35.81
C PHE A 354 12.14 -55.20 36.76
N GLN A 355 13.32 -55.59 36.26
CA GLN A 355 14.52 -55.65 37.07
C GLN A 355 14.87 -54.24 37.60
N PRO A 356 15.07 -54.07 38.92
CA PRO A 356 15.50 -52.79 39.46
C PRO A 356 16.96 -52.49 39.09
N CYS A 357 17.36 -51.24 39.22
CA CYS A 357 18.75 -50.82 39.04
C CYS A 357 19.67 -51.64 39.95
N GLY A 358 20.70 -52.27 39.37
CA GLY A 358 21.64 -53.11 40.11
C GLY A 358 22.48 -52.36 41.16
N ASP A 359 22.58 -51.03 41.05
CA ASP A 359 23.41 -50.21 41.93
C ASP A 359 22.61 -49.60 43.09
N CYS A 360 21.42 -49.05 42.82
CA CYS A 360 20.61 -48.36 43.83
C CYS A 360 19.23 -48.97 44.12
N GLY A 361 18.81 -49.99 43.37
CA GLY A 361 17.51 -50.65 43.56
C GLY A 361 16.28 -49.89 43.04
N SER A 362 16.45 -48.74 42.37
CA SER A 362 15.35 -47.98 41.75
C SER A 362 14.58 -48.80 40.71
N ASP A 363 13.26 -48.65 40.65
CA ASP A 363 12.37 -49.19 39.61
C ASP A 363 11.97 -48.14 38.55
N ALA A 364 12.28 -46.86 38.76
CA ALA A 364 11.97 -45.77 37.84
C ALA A 364 13.02 -45.59 36.73
N GLU A 365 12.54 -45.41 35.49
CA GLU A 365 13.32 -45.16 34.27
C GLU A 365 14.58 -46.03 34.14
N ASN A 366 14.43 -47.34 34.27
CA ASN A 366 15.54 -48.26 34.11
C ASN A 366 15.84 -48.56 32.65
N TRP A 367 17.12 -48.74 32.38
CA TRP A 367 17.66 -49.07 31.08
C TRP A 367 18.44 -50.37 31.20
N ILE A 368 18.56 -51.10 30.10
CA ILE A 368 19.43 -52.27 29.99
C ILE A 368 20.58 -52.01 29.02
N CYS A 369 21.78 -52.39 29.43
CA CYS A 369 22.94 -52.39 28.54
C CYS A 369 22.81 -53.51 27.50
N LEU A 370 22.89 -53.16 26.22
CA LEU A 370 22.78 -54.14 25.13
C LEU A 370 24.09 -54.92 24.88
N THR A 371 25.17 -54.59 25.61
CA THR A 371 26.47 -55.28 25.52
C THR A 371 26.70 -56.30 26.65
N CYS A 372 26.19 -56.05 27.86
CA CYS A 372 26.38 -56.94 29.01
C CYS A 372 25.13 -57.24 29.83
N TYR A 373 23.98 -56.66 29.46
CA TYR A 373 22.68 -56.88 30.12
C TYR A 373 22.58 -56.42 31.58
N GLN A 374 23.51 -55.57 32.04
CA GLN A 374 23.37 -54.88 33.32
C GLN A 374 22.18 -53.91 33.22
N VAL A 375 21.35 -53.89 34.27
CA VAL A 375 20.22 -52.95 34.39
C VAL A 375 20.58 -51.85 35.37
N CYS A 376 20.50 -50.60 34.92
CA CYS A 376 20.80 -49.41 35.71
C CYS A 376 19.77 -48.31 35.44
N CYS A 377 19.57 -47.40 36.40
CA CYS A 377 18.63 -46.29 36.23
C CYS A 377 19.17 -45.23 35.25
N GLY A 378 18.25 -44.57 34.55
CA GLY A 378 18.52 -43.60 33.49
C GLY A 378 19.10 -42.27 33.98
N ARG A 379 19.32 -41.37 33.03
CA ARG A 379 19.96 -40.06 33.24
C ARG A 379 19.23 -39.19 34.27
N TYR A 380 17.91 -39.20 34.26
CA TYR A 380 17.11 -38.31 35.12
C TYR A 380 16.80 -38.89 36.50
N VAL A 381 17.36 -40.07 36.82
CA VAL A 381 17.18 -40.73 38.12
C VAL A 381 18.45 -40.63 38.96
N ASN A 382 19.46 -41.48 38.71
CA ASN A 382 20.79 -41.37 39.35
C ASN A 382 21.94 -41.61 38.36
N GLU A 383 21.68 -41.56 37.05
CA GLU A 383 22.68 -41.67 35.98
C GLU A 383 23.50 -42.96 35.94
N HIS A 384 23.19 -43.99 36.73
CA HIS A 384 23.97 -45.22 36.77
C HIS A 384 24.15 -45.89 35.41
N MET A 385 23.17 -45.81 34.49
CA MET A 385 23.36 -46.34 33.13
C MET A 385 24.32 -45.49 32.29
N VAL A 386 24.34 -44.17 32.49
CA VAL A 386 25.31 -43.28 31.83
C VAL A 386 26.71 -43.58 32.35
N THR A 387 26.86 -43.70 33.67
CA THR A 387 28.14 -44.09 34.31
C THR A 387 28.60 -45.47 33.84
N HIS A 388 27.68 -46.44 33.77
CA HIS A 388 27.97 -47.77 33.26
C HIS A 388 28.50 -47.73 31.82
N GLY A 389 27.80 -47.02 30.92
CA GLY A 389 28.21 -46.88 29.52
C GLY A 389 29.59 -46.24 29.37
N ALA A 390 29.89 -45.23 30.19
CA ALA A 390 31.19 -44.54 30.18
C ALA A 390 32.34 -45.40 30.74
N VAL A 391 32.13 -46.07 31.89
CA VAL A 391 33.18 -46.85 32.57
C VAL A 391 33.48 -48.16 31.85
N MET A 392 32.45 -48.83 31.34
CA MET A 392 32.58 -50.13 30.67
C MET A 392 32.78 -49.99 29.16
N GLU A 393 32.77 -48.76 28.63
CA GLU A 393 32.77 -48.47 27.19
C GLU A 393 31.65 -49.23 26.44
N HIS A 394 30.47 -49.32 27.07
CA HIS A 394 29.29 -49.96 26.49
C HIS A 394 28.37 -48.92 25.85
N PRO A 395 28.33 -48.81 24.52
CA PRO A 395 27.79 -47.62 23.85
C PRO A 395 26.26 -47.63 23.70
N MET A 396 25.62 -48.79 23.85
CA MET A 396 24.21 -48.96 23.49
C MET A 396 23.36 -49.48 24.64
N VAL A 397 22.25 -48.79 24.84
CA VAL A 397 21.30 -49.06 25.92
C VAL A 397 19.87 -48.98 25.41
N LEU A 398 18.98 -49.76 26.02
CA LEU A 398 17.56 -49.76 25.72
C LEU A 398 16.77 -49.33 26.96
N SER A 399 15.87 -48.39 26.78
CA SER A 399 14.93 -47.92 27.80
C SER A 399 13.84 -48.95 28.03
N PHE A 400 13.54 -49.29 29.28
CA PHE A 400 12.37 -50.14 29.57
C PHE A 400 11.04 -49.40 29.49
N ALA A 401 11.04 -48.06 29.52
CA ALA A 401 9.81 -47.26 29.52
C ALA A 401 9.14 -47.21 28.14
N ASP A 402 9.93 -47.00 27.10
CA ASP A 402 9.46 -46.75 25.73
C ASP A 402 10.19 -47.61 24.68
N LEU A 403 11.08 -48.50 25.13
CA LEU A 403 11.90 -49.37 24.28
C LEU A 403 12.79 -48.58 23.32
N SER A 404 12.99 -47.27 23.54
CA SER A 404 13.91 -46.48 22.75
C SER A 404 15.34 -46.96 22.96
N VAL A 405 16.14 -46.94 21.90
CA VAL A 405 17.56 -47.29 21.96
C VAL A 405 18.36 -46.02 21.88
N TRP A 406 19.24 -45.81 22.84
CA TRP A 406 20.15 -44.68 22.86
C TRP A 406 21.57 -45.16 22.62
N CYS A 407 22.31 -44.42 21.79
CA CYS A 407 23.75 -44.60 21.67
C CYS A 407 24.47 -43.44 22.33
N TYR A 408 25.23 -43.72 23.39
CA TYR A 408 26.00 -42.69 24.10
C TYR A 408 27.08 -42.05 23.24
N LEU A 409 27.67 -42.79 22.30
CA LEU A 409 28.72 -42.27 21.43
C LEU A 409 28.18 -41.45 20.26
N CYS A 410 26.95 -41.68 19.82
CA CYS A 410 26.30 -40.88 18.77
C CYS A 410 25.43 -39.76 19.33
N GLU A 411 25.24 -39.72 20.65
CA GLU A 411 24.33 -38.81 21.35
C GLU A 411 22.95 -38.72 20.69
N SER A 412 22.42 -39.87 20.26
CA SER A 412 21.17 -39.92 19.51
C SER A 412 20.39 -41.20 19.78
N TYR A 413 19.08 -41.10 19.61
CA TYR A 413 18.20 -42.26 19.53
C TYR A 413 18.48 -43.01 18.23
N ILE A 414 18.59 -44.32 18.32
CA ILE A 414 18.84 -45.20 17.18
C ILE A 414 17.57 -45.98 16.90
N HIS A 415 17.12 -45.93 15.66
CA HIS A 415 16.03 -46.77 15.20
C HIS A 415 16.47 -48.23 15.27
N HIS A 416 15.66 -49.07 15.91
CA HIS A 416 15.89 -50.51 15.96
C HIS A 416 14.63 -51.25 15.53
N GLN A 417 14.75 -52.12 14.52
CA GLN A 417 13.65 -53.00 14.11
C GLN A 417 13.70 -54.27 14.97
N VAL A 418 13.01 -54.29 16.11
CA VAL A 418 12.99 -55.51 16.93
C VAL A 418 12.20 -56.61 16.23
N ARG A 419 12.88 -57.69 15.82
CA ARG A 419 12.26 -59.01 15.62
C ARG A 419 12.55 -59.87 16.84
N GLY A 420 11.60 -59.98 17.78
CA GLY A 420 11.67 -61.01 18.84
C GLY A 420 11.31 -60.60 20.27
N ILE A 421 11.18 -59.31 20.58
CA ILE A 421 10.64 -58.85 21.87
C ILE A 421 9.16 -58.53 21.64
N ARG A 422 8.25 -59.32 22.22
CA ARG A 422 6.81 -59.08 22.11
C ARG A 422 6.42 -57.99 23.12
N PRO A 423 5.96 -56.80 22.70
CA PRO A 423 5.22 -55.92 23.58
C PRO A 423 3.90 -56.60 23.99
N PRO A 424 3.41 -56.39 25.23
CA PRO A 424 2.09 -56.87 25.62
C PRO A 424 1.05 -56.05 24.87
N HIS A 425 0.38 -56.72 23.93
CA HIS A 425 -0.84 -56.27 23.26
C HIS A 425 -0.72 -55.02 22.39
N THR A 426 -0.56 -55.22 21.09
CA THR A 426 -1.48 -54.62 20.12
C THR A 426 -1.49 -55.49 18.86
N HIS A 427 -2.61 -56.18 18.66
CA HIS A 427 -2.93 -56.81 17.40
C HIS A 427 -3.30 -55.73 16.38
N ALA A 428 -2.69 -55.86 15.21
CA ALA A 428 -3.03 -55.18 13.98
C ALA A 428 -4.42 -55.61 13.48
N ASP A 429 -5.13 -54.72 12.79
CA ASP A 429 -5.28 -54.79 11.33
C ASP A 429 -6.36 -53.81 10.84
N VAL A 430 -5.97 -52.96 9.88
CA VAL A 430 -6.86 -52.14 9.06
C VAL A 430 -7.05 -52.87 7.74
N THR A 431 -8.30 -53.18 7.33
CA THR A 431 -8.76 -53.17 5.93
C THR A 431 -10.30 -53.36 5.85
N GLY A 432 -11.00 -52.59 5.01
CA GLY A 432 -12.37 -52.91 4.57
C GLY A 432 -13.24 -51.70 4.18
N TRP A 433 -13.75 -51.70 2.93
CA TRP A 433 -14.46 -50.62 2.22
C TRP A 433 -15.96 -50.40 2.64
N GLY A 434 -16.56 -49.24 2.28
CA GLY A 434 -17.90 -48.67 2.67
C GLY A 434 -19.18 -49.44 2.26
N PRO A 435 -20.43 -48.89 2.17
CA PRO A 435 -21.08 -47.61 2.59
C PRO A 435 -22.33 -47.77 3.57
N TYR A 436 -22.87 -46.66 4.10
CA TYR A 436 -23.97 -46.48 5.13
C TYR A 436 -25.43 -46.87 4.70
N PRO A 437 -26.54 -46.71 5.51
CA PRO A 437 -26.97 -47.17 6.87
C PRO A 437 -28.41 -47.81 6.87
N PRO A 438 -29.10 -48.12 8.01
CA PRO A 438 -29.97 -47.14 8.74
C PRO A 438 -30.12 -47.30 10.29
N HIS A 439 -30.51 -46.20 10.95
CA HIS A 439 -30.91 -46.00 12.37
C HIS A 439 -32.26 -46.68 12.77
N PRO A 440 -32.90 -46.52 13.98
CA PRO A 440 -32.58 -45.76 15.21
C PRO A 440 -32.87 -46.49 16.57
N GLY A 441 -32.43 -45.92 17.70
CA GLY A 441 -33.13 -46.12 18.99
C GLY A 441 -32.32 -45.88 20.29
N GLY A 442 -32.41 -44.66 20.84
CA GLY A 442 -32.27 -44.26 22.27
C GLY A 442 -30.92 -44.50 22.97
N GLU A 443 -30.33 -43.63 23.80
CA GLU A 443 -30.72 -42.40 24.49
C GLU A 443 -29.44 -41.58 24.80
N LEU A 444 -29.64 -40.31 25.13
CA LEU A 444 -28.67 -39.22 25.28
C LEU A 444 -27.55 -39.42 26.33
N ARG A 445 -26.35 -38.86 26.06
CA ARG A 445 -25.80 -37.67 26.78
C ARG A 445 -24.49 -37.17 26.15
N LEU A 446 -24.30 -35.85 26.26
CA LEU A 446 -23.33 -34.93 25.63
C LEU A 446 -21.85 -35.34 25.73
N ASN A 447 -21.09 -35.14 24.64
CA ASN A 447 -19.72 -34.56 24.63
C ASN A 447 -19.18 -34.38 23.18
N ILE A 448 -18.68 -33.19 22.85
CA ILE A 448 -17.87 -32.87 21.66
C ILE A 448 -16.66 -32.05 22.16
N PRO A 449 -15.48 -32.10 21.51
CA PRO A 449 -14.47 -33.17 21.48
C PRO A 449 -13.21 -32.71 22.29
N PRO A 450 -12.11 -33.49 22.40
CA PRO A 450 -11.00 -33.16 21.48
C PRO A 450 -9.99 -34.30 21.19
N LEU A 451 -9.21 -34.03 20.13
CA LEU A 451 -7.79 -34.33 19.96
C LEU A 451 -7.32 -35.76 19.65
N LEU A 452 -6.87 -35.88 18.39
CA LEU A 452 -5.73 -36.67 17.93
C LEU A 452 -4.62 -36.81 18.98
N ILE A 453 -4.30 -38.05 19.35
CA ILE A 453 -3.04 -38.46 19.99
C ILE A 453 -2.74 -39.87 19.44
N GLY A 454 -1.53 -40.24 19.02
CA GLY A 454 -0.28 -39.50 19.08
C GLY A 454 0.79 -40.13 18.20
N TYR A 455 1.55 -39.26 17.54
CA TYR A 455 2.98 -39.46 17.35
C TYR A 455 3.64 -38.86 18.59
N GLY A 456 4.53 -39.62 19.23
CA GLY A 456 5.14 -39.26 20.51
C GLY A 456 5.92 -37.94 20.41
N LEU A 457 5.35 -36.89 21.02
CA LEU A 457 6.05 -35.67 21.41
C LEU A 457 6.75 -35.97 22.73
N ILE A 458 8.09 -35.97 22.73
CA ILE A 458 8.87 -35.95 23.97
C ILE A 458 8.94 -34.50 24.42
N PHE A 459 8.34 -34.19 25.58
CA PHE A 459 8.50 -32.89 26.23
C PHE A 459 9.91 -32.81 26.82
N LEU A 460 10.75 -31.91 26.29
CA LEU A 460 11.94 -31.44 27.00
C LEU A 460 11.53 -30.17 27.75
N HIS A 461 11.32 -30.28 29.06
CA HIS A 461 11.30 -29.09 29.92
C HIS A 461 12.73 -28.59 30.11
N SER A 462 12.90 -27.30 29.87
CA SER A 462 14.10 -26.51 30.18
C SER A 462 14.36 -26.41 31.67
#